data_AF-A0A951JEY6-F1
#
_entry.id   AF-A0A951JEY6-F1
#
_cell.length_a   1.000
_cell.length_b   1.000
_cell.length_c   1.000
_cell.angle_alpha   90.00
_cell.angle_beta   90.00
_cell.angle_gamma   90.00
#
_symmetry.space_group_name_H-M   'P 1'
#
loop_
_entity.id
_entity.type
_entity.pdbx_description
1 polymer ?
#
loop_
_entity_poly.entity_id
_entity_poly.type
_entity_poly.pdbx_seq_one_letter_code
_entity_poly.pdbx_strand_id
1 'polypeptide(L)' 'MDNLPPAIFLMGPTASGKTGVAIALARRFPVQLINVDSAQIYRGMDIGTAKPDRETREQYPHRLMDILD' A
#
# COMPACT_ATOMS: atom_id res chain seq x y z
N MET A 1 14.82 -0.23 -28.00
CA MET A 1 14.47 0.27 -26.65
C MET A 1 13.65 -0.83 -26.02
N ASP A 2 14.13 -1.37 -24.90
CA ASP A 2 13.42 -2.45 -24.23
C ASP A 2 12.08 -1.92 -23.70
N ASN A 3 10.99 -2.53 -24.17
CA ASN A 3 9.63 -2.20 -23.74
C ASN A 3 9.33 -2.95 -22.44
N LEU A 4 9.90 -2.45 -21.34
CA LEU A 4 9.68 -3.02 -20.01
C LEU A 4 8.30 -2.60 -19.46
N PRO A 5 7.65 -3.45 -18.66
CA PRO A 5 6.38 -3.09 -18.03
C PRO A 5 6.55 -1.90 -17.08
N PRO A 6 5.57 -0.98 -17.01
CA PRO A 6 5.66 0.21 -16.16
C PRO A 6 5.52 -0.15 -14.68
N ALA A 7 6.22 0.58 -13.81
CA ALA A 7 6.11 0.47 -12.36
C ALA A 7 6.26 1.86 -11.71
N ILE A 8 5.59 2.07 -10.57
CA ILE A 8 5.64 3.31 -9.79
C ILE A 8 6.12 2.96 -8.37
N PHE A 9 7.11 3.70 -7.89
CA PHE A 9 7.63 3.58 -6.53
C PHE A 9 7.20 4.82 -5.75
N LEU A 10 6.38 4.63 -4.72
CA LEU A 10 5.89 5.70 -3.87
C LEU A 10 6.58 5.65 -2.50
N MET A 11 7.64 6.44 -2.36
CA MET A 11 8.50 6.46 -1.18
C MET A 11 8.32 7.76 -0.38
N GLY A 12 8.78 7.75 0.87
CA GLY A 12 8.69 8.92 1.76
C GLY A 12 8.70 8.53 3.24
N PRO A 13 8.95 9.48 4.15
CA PRO A 13 9.02 9.20 5.59
C PRO A 13 7.68 8.71 6.15
N THR A 14 7.70 8.06 7.31
CA THR A 14 6.48 7.72 8.04
C THR A 14 5.66 8.99 8.30
N ALA A 15 4.33 8.86 8.29
CA ALA A 15 3.37 9.96 8.40
C ALA A 15 3.37 11.02 7.27
N SER A 16 4.09 10.81 6.16
CA SER A 16 4.07 11.74 5.01
C SER A 16 2.82 11.63 4.11
N GLY A 17 1.82 10.82 4.47
CA GLY A 17 0.58 10.67 3.70
C GLY A 17 0.64 9.75 2.47
N LYS A 18 1.66 8.89 2.35
CA LYS A 18 1.85 7.97 1.20
C LYS A 18 0.61 7.16 0.85
N THR A 19 -0.06 6.59 1.84
CA THR A 19 -1.28 5.79 1.65
C THR A 19 -2.38 6.58 0.94
N GLY A 20 -2.57 7.85 1.30
CA GLY A 20 -3.56 8.72 0.64
C GLY A 20 -3.23 8.95 -0.84
N VAL A 21 -1.95 9.15 -1.16
CA VAL A 21 -1.50 9.29 -2.56
C VAL A 21 -1.64 7.97 -3.32
N ALA A 22 -1.30 6.83 -2.72
CA ALA A 22 -1.47 5.51 -3.32
C ALA A 22 -2.93 5.24 -3.71
N ILE A 23 -3.87 5.58 -2.81
CA ILE A 23 -5.32 5.47 -3.06
C ILE A 23 -5.75 6.42 -4.19
N ALA A 24 -5.28 7.67 -4.17
CA ALA A 24 -5.60 8.63 -5.23
C ALA A 24 -5.12 8.15 -6.62
N LEU A 25 -3.96 7.49 -6.68
CA LEU A 25 -3.46 6.85 -7.90
C LEU A 25 -4.33 5.67 -8.33
N ALA A 26 -4.70 4.77 -7.41
CA ALA A 26 -5.57 3.62 -7.69
C ALA A 26 -6.97 4.03 -8.15
N ARG A 27 -7.48 5.18 -7.72
CA ARG A 27 -8.75 5.75 -8.21
C ARG A 27 -8.69 6.23 -9.66
N ARG A 28 -7.51 6.62 -10.15
CA ARG A 28 -7.34 7.27 -11.45
C ARG A 28 -6.70 6.37 -12.50
N PHE A 29 -5.95 5.36 -12.09
CA PHE A 29 -5.20 4.49 -12.97
C PHE A 29 -5.44 3.02 -12.60
N PRO A 30 -5.37 2.10 -13.58
CA PRO A 30 -5.49 0.67 -13.34
C PRO A 30 -4.20 0.10 -12.72
N VAL A 31 -3.89 0.49 -11.49
CA VAL A 31 -2.70 0.07 -10.76
C VAL A 31 -3.05 -0.90 -9.64
N GLN A 32 -2.10 -1.78 -9.31
CA GLN A 32 -2.19 -2.67 -8.16
C GLN A 32 -1.31 -2.15 -7.04
N LEU A 33 -1.85 -2.09 -5.82
CA LEU A 33 -1.11 -1.63 -4.65
C LEU A 33 -0.31 -2.78 -4.04
N ILE A 34 1.00 -2.54 -3.84
CA ILE A 34 1.93 -3.47 -3.19
C ILE A 34 2.51 -2.76 -1.97
N ASN A 35 2.26 -3.31 -0.78
CA ASN A 35 2.84 -2.81 0.47
C ASN A 35 4.35 -3.08 0.50
N VAL A 36 5.11 -2.08 0.90
CA VAL A 36 6.58 -2.15 1.10
C VAL A 36 6.92 -1.55 2.46
N ASP A 37 6.28 -2.08 3.50
CA ASP A 37 6.50 -1.72 4.90
C ASP A 37 6.59 -3.01 5.72
N SER A 38 7.72 -3.20 6.43
CA SER A 38 8.01 -4.42 7.16
C SER A 38 7.20 -4.59 8.45
N ALA A 39 6.55 -3.54 8.95
CA ALA A 39 5.68 -3.62 10.12
C ALA A 39 4.25 -3.98 9.73
N GLN A 40 3.77 -3.52 8.57
CA GLN A 40 2.39 -3.78 8.10
C GLN A 40 2.16 -5.22 7.58
N ILE A 41 3.20 -6.06 7.53
CA ILE A 41 3.08 -7.46 7.11
C ILE A 41 2.44 -8.37 8.17
N TYR A 42 2.46 -7.97 9.45
CA TYR A 42 2.02 -8.78 10.60
C TYR A 42 0.56 -8.56 10.94
N ARG A 43 -0.21 -9.64 11.13
CA ARG A 43 -1.63 -9.59 11.54
C ARG A 43 -1.78 -9.02 12.95
N GLY A 44 -2.94 -8.41 13.23
CA GLY A 44 -3.27 -7.86 14.55
C GLY A 44 -2.50 -6.59 14.97
N MET A 45 -1.43 -6.22 14.25
CA MET A 45 -0.62 -5.03 14.52
C MET A 45 -1.17 -3.74 13.88
N ASP A 46 -2.48 -3.54 13.82
CA ASP A 46 -3.08 -2.53 12.94
C ASP A 46 -2.84 -1.08 13.39
N ILE A 47 -3.09 -0.78 14.67
CA ILE A 47 -3.01 0.58 15.23
C ILE A 47 -1.55 1.07 15.25
N GLY A 48 -0.63 0.27 15.80
CA GLY A 48 0.77 0.66 15.97
C GLY A 48 1.55 0.78 14.67
N THR A 49 1.07 0.17 13.59
CA THR A 49 1.73 0.20 12.26
C THR A 49 1.01 1.11 11.27
N ALA A 50 0.00 1.85 11.73
CA ALA A 50 -0.80 2.77 10.93
C ALA A 50 -1.34 2.12 9.63
N LYS A 51 -1.86 0.89 9.74
CA LYS A 51 -2.53 0.26 8.61
C LYS A 51 -3.79 1.06 8.24
N PRO A 52 -4.15 1.09 6.95
CA PRO A 52 -5.44 1.64 6.54
C PRO A 52 -6.57 0.87 7.24
N ASP A 53 -7.68 1.55 7.52
CA ASP A 53 -8.87 0.92 8.08
C ASP A 53 -9.42 -0.18 7.15
N ARG A 54 -10.30 -1.01 7.71
CA ARG A 54 -10.85 -2.17 7.01
C ARG A 54 -11.57 -1.79 5.71
N GLU A 55 -12.39 -0.74 5.74
CA GLU A 55 -13.14 -0.28 4.56
C GLU A 55 -12.18 0.12 3.42
N THR A 56 -11.13 0.88 3.76
CA THR A 56 -10.10 1.28 2.83
C THR A 56 -9.37 0.08 2.24
N ARG A 57 -9.06 -0.94 3.04
CA ARG A 57 -8.38 -2.16 2.56
C ARG A 57 -9.25 -3.05 1.69
N GLU A 58 -10.55 -3.09 1.96
CA GLU A 58 -11.52 -3.81 1.11
C GLU A 58 -11.69 -3.11 -0.25
N GLN A 59 -11.75 -1.78 -0.26
CA GLN A 59 -11.86 -0.98 -1.50
C GLN A 59 -10.54 -0.91 -2.29
N TYR A 60 -9.41 -0.88 -1.59
CA TYR A 60 -8.06 -0.77 -2.17
C TYR A 60 -7.16 -1.89 -1.61
N PRO A 61 -7.25 -3.12 -2.16
CA PRO A 61 -6.46 -4.25 -1.67
C PRO A 61 -4.96 -4.00 -1.83
N HIS A 62 -4.22 -4.05 -0.72
CA HIS A 62 -2.77 -3.97 -0.70
C HIS A 62 -2.19 -5.38 -0.64
N ARG A 63 -1.38 -5.78 -1.64
CA ARG A 63 -0.58 -7.01 -1.55
C ARG A 63 0.50 -6.84 -0.47
N LEU A 64 0.97 -7.95 0.11
CA LEU A 64 2.00 -7.97 1.16
C LEU A 64 1.61 -7.27 2.47
N MET A 65 0.32 -7.16 2.75
CA MET A 65 -0.22 -6.76 4.06
C MET A 65 -0.86 -7.98 4.72
N ASP A 66 -0.72 -8.14 6.04
CA ASP A 66 -1.28 -9.27 6.80
C ASP A 66 -0.89 -10.66 6.26
N ILE A 67 0.33 -10.79 5.77
CA ILE A 67 0.85 -12.05 5.20
C ILE A 67 1.51 -12.94 6.25
N LEU A 68 1.92 -12.38 7.40
CA LEU A 68 2.48 -13.10 8.54
C LEU A 68 1.57 -12.96 9.76
N ASP A 69 1.71 -13.87 10.73
CA ASP A 69 1.07 -13.77 12.04
C ASP A 69 1.74 -12.73 12.93
#